data_AF-A0ABC8M0Q8-F1
#
_entry.id   AF-A0ABC8M0Q8-F1
#
_cell.length_a   1.000
_cell.length_b   1.000
_cell.length_c   1.000
_cell.angle_alpha   90.00
_cell.angle_beta   90.00
_cell.angle_gamma   90.00
#
_symmetry.space_group_name_H-M   'P 1'
#
loop_
_entity.id
_entity.type
_entity.pdbx_description
1 polymer ?
#
loop_
_entity_poly.entity_id
_entity_poly.type
_entity_poly.pdbx_seq_one_letter_code
_entity_poly.pdbx_strand_id
1 'polypeptide(L)'
;MEFVQSHVDSNADVTLSCALVSESCASNFGLVKIDRGGQHSFPEKQPGIDLKSMETDTTMLGLSREEATDSPFITSMGVYCFKTKALLDLLAQRYPTSNDFGSEFIPAAIRDHDVQVRISQRIHTPIFLISWIHFLNLLFSLFFQKRKFEFYDPDTPFYTSPRLLPPTKTEKCRDTLMLGADYYQTECEIASLLAKGKVPTGIGKDTKIRKFIIDKNARLDVQEADRPEEGFYIRSGITVVVEKATIQDGTVI
;
A
#
# COMPACT_ATOMS: atom_id res chain seq x y z
N MET A 1 -8.83 2.87 -19.50
CA MET A 1 -8.38 4.27 -19.32
C MET A 1 -9.49 5.19 -18.78
N GLU A 2 -10.47 4.68 -18.02
CA GLU A 2 -11.69 5.45 -17.70
C GLU A 2 -11.47 6.70 -16.85
N PHE A 3 -10.47 6.71 -15.96
CA PHE A 3 -10.21 7.85 -15.08
C PHE A 3 -9.84 9.12 -15.87
N VAL A 4 -8.89 9.00 -16.81
CA VAL A 4 -8.48 10.11 -17.67
C VAL A 4 -9.58 10.48 -18.66
N GLN A 5 -10.30 9.49 -19.22
CA GLN A 5 -11.41 9.77 -20.12
C GLN A 5 -12.51 10.58 -19.41
N SER A 6 -12.87 10.20 -18.18
CA SER A 6 -13.85 10.93 -17.37
C SER A 6 -13.46 12.38 -17.09
N HIS A 7 -12.17 12.67 -16.91
CA HIS A 7 -11.63 14.03 -16.73
C HIS A 7 -11.74 14.86 -18.03
N VAL A 8 -11.49 14.23 -19.19
CA VAL A 8 -11.66 14.86 -20.51
C VAL A 8 -13.13 15.13 -20.81
N ASP A 9 -14.01 14.14 -20.59
CA ASP A 9 -15.44 14.21 -20.90
C ASP A 9 -16.16 15.26 -20.05
N SER A 10 -15.80 15.40 -18.77
CA SER A 10 -16.37 16.42 -17.90
C SER A 10 -15.72 17.80 -18.05
N ASN A 11 -14.60 17.89 -18.76
CA ASN A 11 -13.77 19.09 -18.90
C ASN A 11 -13.42 19.72 -17.53
N ALA A 12 -13.21 18.90 -16.50
CA ALA A 12 -12.79 19.36 -15.19
C ALA A 12 -11.35 19.91 -15.20
N ASP A 13 -11.04 20.90 -14.37
CA ASP A 13 -9.66 21.39 -14.23
C ASP A 13 -8.80 20.40 -13.42
N VAL A 14 -9.43 19.75 -12.43
CA VAL A 14 -8.86 18.70 -11.59
C VAL A 14 -9.85 17.54 -11.46
N THR A 15 -9.36 16.30 -11.44
CA THR A 15 -10.17 15.14 -11.05
C THR A 15 -9.42 14.27 -10.04
N LEU A 16 -10.07 13.97 -8.92
CA LEU A 16 -9.55 13.09 -7.87
C LEU A 16 -10.02 11.65 -8.10
N SER A 17 -9.11 10.69 -7.96
CA SER A 17 -9.48 9.29 -7.76
C SER A 17 -9.76 9.06 -6.28
N CYS A 18 -10.99 8.67 -5.96
CA CYS A 18 -11.42 8.41 -4.58
C CYS A 18 -11.85 6.96 -4.36
N ALA A 19 -11.75 6.51 -3.12
CA ALA A 19 -12.24 5.21 -2.65
C ALA A 19 -13.33 5.40 -1.59
N LEU A 20 -14.20 4.40 -1.44
CA LEU A 20 -15.17 4.32 -0.36
C LEU A 20 -14.60 3.47 0.78
N VAL A 21 -14.75 3.96 2.01
CA VAL A 21 -14.12 3.35 3.19
C VAL A 21 -15.05 3.35 4.40
N SER A 22 -14.83 2.37 5.28
CA SER A 22 -15.48 2.25 6.59
C SER A 22 -14.96 3.28 7.59
N GLU A 23 -15.71 3.49 8.68
CA GLU A 23 -15.32 4.39 9.79
C GLU A 23 -13.93 4.07 10.36
N SER A 24 -13.62 2.78 10.51
CA SER A 24 -12.32 2.28 11.00
C SER A 24 -11.14 2.68 10.12
N CYS A 25 -11.36 2.84 8.81
CA CYS A 25 -10.36 3.32 7.85
C CYS A 25 -10.32 4.85 7.80
N ALA A 26 -11.50 5.48 7.82
CA ALA A 26 -11.70 6.92 7.63
C ALA A 26 -10.93 7.82 8.63
N SER A 27 -10.61 7.31 9.82
CA SER A 27 -9.81 8.01 10.83
C SER A 27 -8.34 8.26 10.43
N ASN A 28 -7.78 7.44 9.54
CA ASN A 28 -6.37 7.49 9.13
C ASN A 28 -6.14 8.30 7.85
N PHE A 29 -7.21 8.75 7.18
CA PHE A 29 -7.16 9.13 5.77
C PHE A 29 -7.74 10.52 5.50
N GLY A 30 -7.28 11.10 4.39
CA GLY A 30 -7.83 12.33 3.84
C GLY A 30 -9.26 12.14 3.33
N LEU A 31 -10.25 12.58 4.12
CA LEU A 31 -11.66 12.45 3.76
C LEU A 31 -12.10 13.55 2.82
N VAL A 32 -12.83 13.16 1.78
CA VAL A 32 -13.49 14.04 0.83
C VAL A 32 -14.99 13.95 1.08
N LYS A 33 -15.72 15.05 0.95
CA LYS A 33 -17.18 15.03 0.96
C LYS A 33 -17.69 15.63 -0.33
N ILE A 34 -18.58 14.92 -1.03
CA ILE A 34 -19.21 15.40 -2.26
C ILE A 34 -20.56 16.05 -1.95
N ASP A 35 -20.96 17.00 -2.80
CA ASP A 35 -22.31 17.54 -2.82
C ASP A 35 -23.29 16.59 -3.55
N ARG A 36 -24.59 16.96 -3.59
CA ARG A 36 -25.63 16.14 -4.25
C ARG A 36 -25.49 16.09 -5.78
N GLY A 37 -24.68 16.97 -6.38
CA GLY A 37 -24.32 16.91 -7.81
C GLY A 37 -23.12 16.00 -8.10
N GLY A 38 -22.37 15.56 -7.08
CA GLY A 38 -21.10 14.85 -7.27
C GLY A 38 -19.97 15.72 -7.84
N GLN A 39 -20.14 17.04 -7.86
CA GLN A 39 -19.28 18.01 -8.55
C GLN A 39 -18.37 18.78 -7.61
N HIS A 40 -18.77 19.00 -6.35
CA HIS A 40 -18.00 19.82 -5.41
C HIS A 40 -17.50 19.00 -4.22
N SER A 41 -16.19 18.81 -4.14
CA SER A 41 -15.49 18.26 -2.99
C SER A 41 -15.26 19.31 -1.90
N PHE A 42 -15.61 19.00 -0.65
CA PHE A 42 -15.16 19.75 0.54
C PHE A 42 -13.78 19.25 1.01
N PRO A 43 -12.99 20.09 1.70
CA PRO A 43 -11.56 19.85 1.91
C PRO A 43 -11.25 18.62 2.76
N GLU A 44 -10.03 18.14 2.55
CA GLU A 44 -9.43 17.02 3.28
C GLU A 44 -9.51 17.23 4.80
N LYS A 45 -9.85 16.18 5.55
CA LYS A 45 -10.11 16.24 7.00
C LYS A 45 -8.95 16.92 7.77
N GLN A 46 -9.16 18.17 8.15
CA GLN A 46 -8.25 18.90 9.04
C GLN A 46 -8.35 18.37 10.49
N PRO A 47 -7.27 18.50 11.30
CA PRO A 47 -7.29 18.11 12.71
C PRO A 47 -8.42 18.80 13.47
N GLY A 48 -9.28 18.02 14.13
CA GLY A 48 -10.41 18.52 14.94
C GLY A 48 -11.79 18.49 14.27
N ILE A 49 -11.90 18.15 12.97
CA ILE A 49 -13.21 17.92 12.33
C ILE A 49 -13.84 16.63 12.87
N ASP A 50 -15.10 16.70 13.28
CA ASP A 50 -15.89 15.52 13.71
C ASP A 50 -16.06 14.54 12.54
N LEU A 51 -15.73 13.28 12.78
CA LEU A 51 -15.78 12.23 11.75
C LEU A 51 -17.17 12.10 11.16
N LYS A 52 -18.22 12.15 11.98
CA LYS A 52 -19.62 12.00 11.53
C LYS A 52 -20.07 13.10 10.58
N SER A 53 -19.47 14.30 10.68
CA SER A 53 -19.75 15.39 9.74
C SER A 53 -19.30 15.11 8.31
N MET A 54 -18.39 14.13 8.10
CA MET A 54 -17.87 13.71 6.81
C MET A 54 -18.62 12.50 6.21
N GLU A 55 -19.59 11.92 6.93
CA GLU A 55 -20.48 10.89 6.37
C GLU A 55 -21.21 11.41 5.13
N THR A 56 -21.31 10.55 4.11
CA THR A 56 -21.94 10.82 2.83
C THR A 56 -22.88 9.68 2.46
N ASP A 57 -24.03 9.99 1.89
CA ASP A 57 -24.92 8.97 1.33
C ASP A 57 -24.32 8.40 0.04
N THR A 58 -23.56 7.31 0.19
CA THR A 58 -22.88 6.65 -0.93
C THR A 58 -23.83 5.83 -1.82
N THR A 59 -25.13 5.73 -1.49
CA THR A 59 -26.13 5.18 -2.43
C THR A 59 -26.31 6.09 -3.66
N MET A 60 -26.04 7.40 -3.53
CA MET A 60 -25.97 8.35 -4.66
C MET A 60 -24.86 7.99 -5.67
N LEU A 61 -23.89 7.16 -5.27
CA LEU A 61 -22.77 6.69 -6.10
C LEU A 61 -23.02 5.28 -6.69
N GLY A 62 -24.26 4.78 -6.57
CA GLY A 62 -24.69 3.49 -7.13
C GLY A 62 -24.50 2.28 -6.22
N LEU A 63 -24.16 2.48 -4.94
CA LEU A 63 -24.07 1.40 -3.96
C LEU A 63 -25.45 0.93 -3.49
N SER A 64 -25.55 -0.34 -3.10
CA SER A 64 -26.68 -0.82 -2.31
C SER A 64 -26.70 -0.18 -0.92
N ARG A 65 -27.85 -0.21 -0.24
CA ARG A 65 -27.98 0.33 1.13
C ARG A 65 -27.09 -0.38 2.16
N GLU A 66 -26.79 -1.65 1.94
CA GLU A 66 -25.91 -2.45 2.80
C GLU A 66 -24.46 -1.97 2.65
N GLU A 67 -23.94 -1.96 1.42
CA GLU A 67 -22.59 -1.46 1.11
C GLU A 67 -22.40 0.01 1.51
N ALA A 68 -23.43 0.85 1.36
CA ALA A 68 -23.39 2.25 1.76
C ALA A 68 -23.34 2.45 3.29
N THR A 69 -23.90 1.50 4.05
CA THR A 69 -23.79 1.49 5.53
C THR A 69 -22.40 1.05 5.96
N ASP A 70 -21.81 0.07 5.28
CA ASP A 70 -20.45 -0.42 5.55
C ASP A 70 -19.34 0.57 5.13
N SER A 71 -19.59 1.38 4.08
CA SER A 71 -18.64 2.35 3.52
C SER A 71 -19.28 3.74 3.30
N PRO A 72 -19.59 4.49 4.37
CA PRO A 72 -20.25 5.80 4.30
C PRO A 72 -19.27 6.98 4.09
N PHE A 73 -17.96 6.73 4.03
CA PHE A 73 -16.93 7.76 3.86
C PHE A 73 -16.25 7.67 2.49
N ILE A 74 -15.89 8.82 1.93
CA ILE A 74 -15.11 8.95 0.71
C ILE A 74 -13.72 9.45 1.09
N THR A 75 -12.66 8.89 0.49
CA THR A 75 -11.28 9.33 0.71
C THR A 75 -10.51 9.49 -0.60
N SER A 76 -9.57 10.44 -0.64
CA SER A 76 -8.62 10.57 -1.75
C SER A 76 -7.67 9.36 -1.79
N MET A 77 -7.42 8.82 -2.97
CA MET A 77 -6.41 7.77 -3.18
C MET A 77 -5.00 8.34 -3.43
N GLY A 78 -4.83 9.66 -3.40
CA GLY A 78 -3.57 10.32 -3.76
C GLY A 78 -3.26 10.30 -5.27
N VAL A 79 -4.28 10.05 -6.12
CA VAL A 79 -4.14 10.01 -7.57
C VAL A 79 -5.04 11.08 -8.19
N TYR A 80 -4.44 11.93 -9.02
CA TYR A 80 -5.06 13.14 -9.56
C TYR A 80 -4.87 13.22 -11.08
N CYS A 81 -5.85 13.76 -11.79
CA CYS A 81 -5.72 14.19 -13.18
C CYS A 81 -5.88 15.72 -13.24
N PHE A 82 -5.05 16.40 -14.01
CA PHE A 82 -5.04 17.85 -14.11
C PHE A 82 -5.00 18.30 -15.56
N LYS A 83 -5.74 19.37 -15.89
CA LYS A 83 -5.39 20.18 -17.06
C LYS A 83 -4.04 20.85 -16.80
N THR A 84 -3.11 20.75 -17.76
CA THR A 84 -1.77 21.35 -17.64
C THR A 84 -1.81 22.84 -17.30
N LYS A 85 -2.79 23.59 -17.83
CA LYS A 85 -2.98 25.03 -17.52
C LYS A 85 -3.39 25.27 -16.06
N ALA A 86 -4.31 24.47 -15.53
CA ALA A 86 -4.76 24.59 -14.13
C ALA A 86 -3.63 24.25 -13.16
N LEU A 87 -2.88 23.16 -13.43
CA LEU A 87 -1.72 22.78 -12.62
C LEU A 87 -0.66 23.90 -12.57
N LEU A 88 -0.37 24.54 -13.70
CA LEU A 88 0.60 25.64 -13.77
C LEU A 88 0.10 26.92 -13.08
N ASP A 89 -1.17 27.30 -13.23
CA ASP A 89 -1.76 28.45 -12.52
C ASP A 89 -1.72 28.25 -11.00
N LEU A 90 -2.17 27.08 -10.54
CA LEU A 90 -2.20 26.73 -9.13
C LEU A 90 -0.79 26.69 -8.50
N LEU A 91 0.18 26.00 -9.12
CA LEU A 91 1.54 25.87 -8.58
C LEU A 91 2.37 27.15 -8.70
N ALA A 92 2.29 27.88 -9.82
CA ALA A 92 3.21 28.99 -10.08
C ALA A 92 2.66 30.36 -9.67
N GLN A 93 1.34 30.54 -9.57
CA GLN A 93 0.71 31.85 -9.33
C GLN A 93 -0.08 31.89 -8.03
N ARG A 94 -0.93 30.89 -7.78
CA ARG A 94 -1.89 30.92 -6.65
C ARG A 94 -1.29 30.45 -5.34
N TYR A 95 -0.60 29.30 -5.36
CA TYR A 95 -0.15 28.61 -4.15
C TYR A 95 1.34 28.22 -4.23
N PRO A 96 2.27 29.16 -4.54
CA PRO A 96 3.69 28.88 -4.79
C PRO A 96 4.49 28.44 -3.56
N THR A 97 3.91 28.50 -2.37
CA THR A 97 4.51 28.06 -1.10
C THR A 97 3.88 26.79 -0.54
N SER A 98 2.90 26.19 -1.24
CA SER A 98 2.28 24.93 -0.81
C SER A 98 3.19 23.74 -1.11
N ASN A 99 3.24 22.81 -0.16
CA ASN A 99 4.17 21.67 -0.15
C ASN A 99 3.45 20.33 -0.27
N ASP A 100 2.15 20.27 0.03
CA ASP A 100 1.37 19.03 -0.01
C ASP A 100 0.14 19.12 -0.93
N PHE A 101 -0.09 18.06 -1.70
CA PHE A 101 -1.20 18.03 -2.65
C PHE A 101 -2.56 17.83 -1.97
N GLY A 102 -2.65 16.93 -0.98
CA GLY A 102 -3.94 16.55 -0.37
C GLY A 102 -4.47 17.62 0.60
N SER A 103 -3.63 18.01 1.55
CA SER A 103 -4.01 18.87 2.69
C SER A 103 -3.95 20.38 2.41
N GLU A 104 -3.17 20.81 1.40
CA GLU A 104 -3.03 22.23 1.05
C GLU A 104 -3.58 22.53 -0.35
N PHE A 105 -3.03 21.89 -1.39
CA PHE A 105 -3.28 22.25 -2.79
C PHE A 105 -4.71 21.97 -3.25
N ILE A 106 -5.25 20.78 -2.98
CA ILE A 106 -6.62 20.39 -3.39
C ILE A 106 -7.69 21.26 -2.66
N PRO A 107 -7.66 21.43 -1.33
CA PRO A 107 -8.46 22.41 -0.59
C PRO A 107 -8.42 23.84 -1.14
N ALA A 108 -7.31 24.20 -1.79
CA ALA A 108 -7.11 25.49 -2.41
C ALA A 108 -7.71 25.57 -3.82
N ALA A 109 -7.49 24.56 -4.66
CA ALA A 109 -8.06 24.44 -6.00
C ALA A 109 -9.60 24.39 -6.01
N ILE A 110 -10.21 23.76 -5.00
CA ILE A 110 -11.68 23.67 -4.82
C ILE A 110 -12.37 25.05 -4.82
N ARG A 111 -11.66 26.12 -4.44
CA ARG A 111 -12.23 27.48 -4.37
C ARG A 111 -12.31 28.17 -5.73
N ASP A 112 -11.38 27.85 -6.62
CA ASP A 112 -11.05 28.69 -7.78
C ASP A 112 -11.12 27.92 -9.14
N HIS A 113 -11.25 26.59 -9.12
CA HIS A 113 -11.20 25.70 -10.29
C HIS A 113 -12.28 24.59 -10.24
N ASP A 114 -12.61 23.98 -11.37
CA ASP A 114 -13.53 22.82 -11.39
C ASP A 114 -12.82 21.54 -10.92
N VAL A 115 -13.15 21.09 -9.71
CA VAL A 115 -12.52 19.95 -9.01
C VAL A 115 -13.53 18.82 -8.83
N GLN A 116 -13.47 17.80 -9.68
CA GLN A 116 -14.41 16.68 -9.66
C GLN A 116 -13.85 15.43 -8.97
N VAL A 117 -14.75 14.56 -8.52
CA VAL A 117 -14.41 13.31 -7.84
C VAL A 117 -14.88 12.11 -8.66
N ARG A 118 -14.00 11.12 -8.88
CA ARG A 118 -14.37 9.83 -9.47
C ARG A 118 -14.08 8.70 -8.49
N ILE A 119 -15.11 7.91 -8.17
CA ILE A 119 -14.99 6.73 -7.32
C ILE A 119 -14.37 5.57 -8.11
N SER A 120 -13.34 4.95 -7.54
CA SER A 120 -12.69 3.77 -8.07
C SER A 120 -13.37 2.49 -7.54
N GLN A 121 -14.11 1.80 -8.41
CA GLN A 121 -14.80 0.55 -8.05
C GLN A 121 -13.85 -0.66 -7.85
N ARG A 122 -12.55 -0.53 -8.18
CA ARG A 122 -11.59 -1.66 -8.15
C ARG A 122 -10.79 -1.79 -6.85
N ILE A 123 -10.76 -0.78 -5.98
CA ILE A 123 -9.87 -0.74 -4.82
C ILE A 123 -10.60 -0.19 -3.59
N HIS A 124 -11.03 -1.08 -2.68
CA HIS A 124 -11.65 -0.71 -1.40
C HIS A 124 -10.66 -0.17 -0.35
N THR A 125 -9.36 -0.26 -0.59
CA THR A 125 -8.34 0.28 0.34
C THR A 125 -7.11 0.72 -0.46
N PRO A 126 -6.81 2.03 -0.55
CA PRO A 126 -5.67 2.52 -1.32
C PRO A 126 -4.36 2.05 -0.70
N ILE A 127 -3.66 1.13 -1.38
CA ILE A 127 -2.42 0.47 -0.92
C ILE A 127 -1.35 1.49 -0.47
N PHE A 128 -1.27 2.63 -1.14
CA PHE A 128 -0.31 3.71 -0.88
C PHE A 128 -0.55 4.47 0.43
N LEU A 129 -1.75 4.34 1.00
CA LEU A 129 -2.20 5.06 2.20
C LEU A 129 -2.09 4.18 3.47
N ILE A 130 -1.71 2.91 3.29
CA ILE A 130 -1.56 1.94 4.35
C ILE A 130 -0.11 1.98 4.84
N SER A 131 0.10 2.09 6.16
CA SER A 131 1.41 1.81 6.76
C SER A 131 1.97 0.48 6.24
N TRP A 132 3.28 0.40 5.98
CA TRP A 132 3.98 -0.78 5.46
C TRP A 132 3.53 -2.09 6.14
N ILE A 133 3.22 -2.01 7.44
CA ILE A 133 2.73 -3.14 8.25
C ILE A 133 1.37 -3.67 7.77
N HIS A 134 0.35 -2.85 7.47
CA HIS A 134 -0.88 -3.42 6.88
C HIS A 134 -0.78 -3.65 5.37
N PHE A 135 0.20 -3.11 4.64
CA PHE A 135 0.52 -3.61 3.30
C PHE A 135 1.03 -5.07 3.37
N LEU A 136 1.88 -5.39 4.35
CA LEU A 136 2.33 -6.75 4.64
C LEU A 136 1.19 -7.67 5.11
N ASN A 137 0.31 -7.21 6.00
CA ASN A 137 -0.88 -7.98 6.40
C ASN A 137 -1.89 -8.17 5.25
N LEU A 138 -2.05 -7.16 4.38
CA LEU A 138 -2.88 -7.25 3.17
C LEU A 138 -2.29 -8.24 2.18
N LEU A 139 -0.97 -8.22 1.95
CA LEU A 139 -0.26 -9.24 1.17
C LEU A 139 -0.56 -10.64 1.73
N PHE A 140 -0.37 -10.85 3.04
CA PHE A 140 -0.69 -12.13 3.68
C PHE A 140 -2.16 -12.53 3.46
N SER A 141 -3.10 -11.61 3.65
CA SER A 141 -4.53 -11.84 3.40
C SER A 141 -4.84 -12.18 1.93
N LEU A 142 -4.25 -11.46 0.96
CA LEU A 142 -4.45 -11.67 -0.48
C LEU A 142 -3.84 -12.97 -0.99
N PHE A 143 -2.74 -13.44 -0.39
CA PHE A 143 -2.11 -14.71 -0.75
C PHE A 143 -2.76 -15.92 -0.08
N PHE A 144 -3.42 -15.76 1.09
CA PHE A 144 -4.02 -16.88 1.85
C PHE A 144 -5.55 -16.90 1.92
N GLN A 145 -6.25 -15.86 1.46
CA GLN A 145 -7.72 -15.87 1.27
C GLN A 145 -8.13 -15.44 -0.15
N LYS A 146 -9.38 -15.79 -0.49
CA LYS A 146 -10.02 -15.69 -1.82
C LYS A 146 -9.56 -14.45 -2.61
N ARG A 147 -8.84 -14.67 -3.71
CA ARG A 147 -8.11 -13.62 -4.46
C ARG A 147 -9.01 -12.43 -4.84
N LYS A 148 -8.67 -11.25 -4.32
CA LYS A 148 -9.24 -9.95 -4.74
C LYS A 148 -8.27 -9.11 -5.59
N PHE A 149 -7.03 -9.56 -5.75
CA PHE A 149 -5.97 -8.87 -6.49
C PHE A 149 -5.04 -9.91 -7.12
N GLU A 150 -4.65 -9.70 -8.39
CA GLU A 150 -3.75 -10.61 -9.12
C GLU A 150 -2.63 -9.82 -9.78
N PHE A 151 -1.37 -10.21 -9.51
CA PHE A 151 -0.19 -9.61 -10.16
C PHE A 151 0.00 -10.09 -11.61
N TYR A 152 -0.56 -11.26 -11.93
CA TYR A 152 -0.42 -11.95 -13.22
C TYR A 152 -1.74 -11.90 -14.00
N ASP A 153 -2.26 -10.70 -14.20
CA ASP A 153 -3.34 -10.44 -15.17
C ASP A 153 -2.73 -10.38 -16.59
N PRO A 154 -3.16 -11.23 -17.54
CA PRO A 154 -2.71 -11.17 -18.94
C PRO A 154 -3.07 -9.88 -19.66
N ASP A 155 -4.17 -9.22 -19.28
CA ASP A 155 -4.66 -8.00 -19.94
C ASP A 155 -4.02 -6.73 -19.33
N THR A 156 -3.75 -6.73 -18.02
CA THR A 156 -3.06 -5.62 -17.33
C THR A 156 -1.87 -6.08 -16.44
N PRO A 157 -0.81 -6.65 -17.03
CA PRO A 157 0.32 -7.21 -16.29
C PRO A 157 1.15 -6.17 -15.56
N PHE A 158 1.58 -6.49 -14.33
CA PHE A 158 2.55 -5.71 -13.58
C PHE A 158 3.98 -6.04 -14.03
N TYR A 159 4.65 -5.08 -14.65
CA TYR A 159 6.04 -5.24 -15.10
C TYR A 159 7.04 -5.03 -13.95
N THR A 160 8.14 -5.77 -13.99
CA THR A 160 9.31 -5.58 -13.13
C THR A 160 10.59 -5.90 -13.90
N SER A 161 11.76 -5.56 -13.36
CA SER A 161 13.04 -5.86 -14.02
C SER A 161 13.23 -7.38 -14.19
N PRO A 162 13.52 -7.89 -15.40
CA PRO A 162 13.76 -9.31 -15.64
C PRO A 162 15.14 -9.71 -15.07
N ARG A 163 15.17 -10.36 -13.90
CA ARG A 163 16.42 -10.63 -13.17
C ARG A 163 17.15 -11.92 -13.54
N LEU A 164 16.52 -12.80 -14.34
CA LEU A 164 17.06 -14.11 -14.76
C LEU A 164 17.64 -14.96 -13.60
N LEU A 165 17.04 -14.85 -12.41
CA LEU A 165 17.51 -15.54 -11.20
C LEU A 165 17.22 -17.05 -11.27
N PRO A 166 18.06 -17.89 -10.63
CA PRO A 166 17.76 -19.32 -10.48
C PRO A 166 16.50 -19.55 -9.63
N PRO A 167 15.84 -20.71 -9.77
CA PRO A 167 14.64 -21.03 -8.98
C PRO A 167 14.96 -21.12 -7.49
N THR A 168 14.05 -20.62 -6.65
CA THR A 168 14.13 -20.73 -5.19
C THR A 168 14.05 -22.20 -4.76
N LYS A 169 14.99 -22.63 -3.89
CA LYS A 169 14.99 -23.95 -3.26
C LYS A 169 14.64 -23.83 -1.78
N THR A 170 13.61 -24.58 -1.34
CA THR A 170 13.14 -24.61 0.06
C THR A 170 12.76 -26.04 0.45
N GLU A 171 12.99 -26.44 1.71
CA GLU A 171 12.60 -27.77 2.21
C GLU A 171 11.42 -27.76 3.20
N LYS A 172 11.37 -26.80 4.14
CA LYS A 172 10.44 -26.82 5.30
C LYS A 172 9.77 -25.47 5.60
N CYS A 173 9.33 -24.76 4.56
CA CYS A 173 8.57 -23.51 4.69
C CYS A 173 7.06 -23.75 4.51
N ARG A 174 6.24 -23.15 5.37
CA ARG A 174 4.77 -23.18 5.29
C ARG A 174 4.20 -21.80 5.61
N ASP A 175 3.04 -21.44 5.04
CA ASP A 175 2.30 -20.20 5.36
C ASP A 175 3.23 -18.94 5.41
N THR A 176 4.17 -18.80 4.45
CA THR A 176 5.28 -17.82 4.51
C THR A 176 5.44 -17.09 3.17
N LEU A 177 5.69 -15.78 3.23
CA LEU A 177 6.04 -14.94 2.08
C LEU A 177 7.55 -14.66 2.09
N MET A 178 8.23 -14.85 0.95
CA MET A 178 9.68 -14.64 0.83
C MET A 178 9.97 -13.81 -0.41
N LEU A 179 10.68 -12.69 -0.25
CA LEU A 179 11.01 -11.75 -1.34
C LEU A 179 12.28 -12.14 -2.11
N GLY A 180 12.95 -13.22 -1.70
CA GLY A 180 14.11 -13.81 -2.36
C GLY A 180 15.44 -13.15 -2.03
N ALA A 181 16.45 -13.41 -2.86
CA ALA A 181 17.76 -12.76 -2.81
C ALA A 181 18.07 -12.14 -4.18
N ASP A 182 18.74 -10.99 -4.18
CA ASP A 182 19.15 -10.33 -5.43
C ASP A 182 20.48 -10.89 -6.00
N TYR A 183 21.20 -11.66 -5.19
CA TYR A 183 22.44 -12.35 -5.56
C TYR A 183 22.59 -13.65 -4.76
N TYR A 184 23.27 -14.63 -5.36
CA TYR A 184 23.62 -15.90 -4.73
C TYR A 184 25.12 -15.97 -4.49
N GLN A 185 25.51 -16.59 -3.39
CA GLN A 185 26.92 -16.74 -3.01
C GLN A 185 27.48 -18.04 -3.61
N THR A 186 28.73 -18.00 -4.06
CA THR A 186 29.47 -19.19 -4.49
C THR A 186 29.80 -20.10 -3.31
N GLU A 187 30.07 -21.38 -3.57
CA GLU A 187 30.48 -22.34 -2.53
C GLU A 187 31.72 -21.87 -1.75
N CYS A 188 32.67 -21.19 -2.43
CA CYS A 188 33.85 -20.61 -1.80
C CYS A 188 33.53 -19.46 -0.85
N GLU A 189 32.57 -18.58 -1.20
CA GLU A 189 32.12 -17.49 -0.34
C GLU A 189 31.33 -18.01 0.87
N ILE A 190 30.46 -19.01 0.65
CA ILE A 190 29.72 -19.71 1.70
C ILE A 190 30.71 -20.35 2.69
N ALA A 191 31.67 -21.14 2.18
CA ALA A 191 32.71 -21.77 3.00
C ALA A 191 33.55 -20.73 3.77
N SER A 192 33.92 -19.61 3.13
CA SER A 192 34.67 -18.54 3.81
C SER A 192 33.85 -17.85 4.90
N LEU A 193 32.52 -17.73 4.77
CA LEU A 193 31.67 -17.14 5.79
C LEU A 193 31.49 -18.10 6.97
N LEU A 194 31.20 -19.37 6.70
CA LEU A 194 31.09 -20.41 7.73
C LEU A 194 32.39 -20.56 8.53
N ALA A 195 33.54 -20.56 7.87
CA ALA A 195 34.86 -20.57 8.53
C ALA A 195 35.14 -19.32 9.39
N LYS A 196 34.38 -18.23 9.20
CA LYS A 196 34.43 -17.00 10.00
C LYS A 196 33.28 -16.91 11.03
N GLY A 197 32.51 -17.99 11.22
CA GLY A 197 31.34 -18.01 12.10
C GLY A 197 30.19 -17.11 11.64
N LYS A 198 30.08 -16.84 10.33
CA LYS A 198 29.04 -15.97 9.75
C LYS A 198 28.01 -16.77 8.97
N VAL A 199 26.74 -16.43 9.15
CA VAL A 199 25.62 -17.01 8.40
C VAL A 199 25.68 -16.56 6.93
N PRO A 200 25.58 -17.47 5.93
CA PRO A 200 25.39 -17.14 4.52
C PRO A 200 24.01 -16.53 4.21
N THR A 201 23.83 -15.97 3.01
CA THR A 201 22.51 -15.50 2.56
C THR A 201 21.58 -16.68 2.28
N GLY A 202 20.36 -16.65 2.85
CA GLY A 202 19.34 -17.69 2.66
C GLY A 202 18.75 -18.23 3.97
N ILE A 203 18.08 -19.37 3.86
CA ILE A 203 17.51 -20.12 4.99
C ILE A 203 18.47 -21.28 5.31
N GLY A 204 18.80 -21.43 6.58
CA GLY A 204 19.67 -22.46 7.13
C GLY A 204 19.14 -23.87 6.98
N LYS A 205 19.97 -24.84 7.37
CA LYS A 205 19.58 -26.25 7.32
C LYS A 205 18.71 -26.57 8.53
N ASP A 206 17.63 -27.31 8.32
CA ASP A 206 16.71 -27.74 9.38
C ASP A 206 15.91 -26.62 10.08
N THR A 207 16.06 -25.35 9.65
CA THR A 207 15.15 -24.25 9.97
C THR A 207 13.69 -24.61 9.62
N LYS A 208 12.75 -24.26 10.50
CA LYS A 208 11.30 -24.44 10.28
C LYS A 208 10.63 -23.07 10.28
N ILE A 209 9.96 -22.70 9.20
CA ILE A 209 9.39 -21.35 9.05
C ILE A 209 7.88 -21.43 8.84
N ARG A 210 7.13 -20.69 9.65
CA ARG A 210 5.66 -20.61 9.59
C ARG A 210 5.14 -19.23 9.97
N LYS A 211 4.30 -18.60 9.13
CA LYS A 211 3.79 -17.21 9.30
C LYS A 211 4.87 -16.13 9.29
N PHE A 212 5.88 -16.29 8.43
CA PHE A 212 6.90 -15.26 8.25
C PHE A 212 6.67 -14.42 7.00
N ILE A 213 7.22 -13.20 7.06
CA ILE A 213 7.54 -12.37 5.90
C ILE A 213 9.06 -12.17 5.94
N ILE A 214 9.75 -12.76 4.96
CA ILE A 214 11.20 -12.71 4.83
C ILE A 214 11.54 -11.67 3.76
N ASP A 215 12.09 -10.54 4.19
CA ASP A 215 12.56 -9.49 3.28
C ASP A 215 13.84 -9.92 2.55
N LYS A 216 14.21 -9.15 1.53
CA LYS A 216 15.31 -9.46 0.63
C LYS A 216 16.64 -9.66 1.36
N ASN A 217 17.40 -10.64 0.88
CA ASN A 217 18.77 -10.90 1.30
C ASN A 217 18.93 -11.21 2.81
N ALA A 218 17.85 -11.55 3.52
CA ALA A 218 17.86 -11.99 4.91
C ALA A 218 18.62 -13.32 5.10
N ARG A 219 19.10 -13.54 6.33
CA ARG A 219 19.89 -14.71 6.73
C ARG A 219 19.32 -15.32 8.01
N LEU A 220 18.92 -16.59 7.96
CA LEU A 220 18.04 -17.20 8.98
C LEU A 220 18.46 -18.61 9.39
N ASP A 221 18.49 -18.89 10.71
CA ASP A 221 18.49 -20.25 11.28
C ASP A 221 17.81 -20.26 12.67
N VAL A 222 16.59 -20.83 12.84
CA VAL A 222 15.60 -20.31 13.85
C VAL A 222 14.53 -21.27 14.47
N GLN A 223 14.29 -21.12 15.79
CA GLN A 223 13.21 -21.39 16.83
C GLN A 223 11.96 -20.45 16.93
N GLU A 224 11.42 -20.10 18.14
CA GLU A 224 10.30 -19.12 18.48
C GLU A 224 10.53 -18.03 19.64
N ALA A 225 10.37 -16.68 19.42
CA ALA A 225 10.29 -15.50 20.36
C ALA A 225 10.10 -14.08 19.67
N ASP A 226 9.86 -12.95 20.39
CA ASP A 226 9.66 -11.57 19.80
C ASP A 226 10.69 -10.50 20.26
N ARG A 227 11.57 -9.96 19.37
CA ARG A 227 12.63 -8.98 19.70
C ARG A 227 13.09 -8.03 18.54
N PRO A 228 12.59 -6.78 18.44
CA PRO A 228 12.98 -5.80 17.40
C PRO A 228 14.48 -5.46 17.35
N GLU A 229 15.17 -5.49 18.48
CA GLU A 229 16.61 -5.20 18.58
C GLU A 229 17.49 -6.22 17.81
N GLU A 230 16.94 -7.41 17.54
CA GLU A 230 17.68 -8.56 16.99
C GLU A 230 17.42 -8.76 15.47
N GLY A 231 16.80 -7.77 14.80
CA GLY A 231 16.63 -7.77 13.34
C GLY A 231 15.32 -8.36 12.81
N PHE A 232 14.33 -8.53 13.68
CA PHE A 232 12.99 -9.03 13.33
C PHE A 232 11.93 -8.46 14.27
N TYR A 233 10.67 -8.39 13.84
CA TYR A 233 9.57 -7.95 14.71
C TYR A 233 8.30 -8.76 14.50
N ILE A 234 7.55 -9.03 15.57
CA ILE A 234 6.23 -9.67 15.45
C ILE A 234 5.12 -8.62 15.46
N ARG A 235 4.22 -8.68 14.47
CA ARG A 235 2.98 -7.88 14.42
C ARG A 235 1.83 -8.76 13.98
N SER A 236 0.71 -8.70 14.71
CA SER A 236 -0.50 -9.49 14.44
C SER A 236 -0.28 -11.02 14.32
N GLY A 237 0.76 -11.56 14.97
CA GLY A 237 1.13 -12.98 14.89
C GLY A 237 1.82 -13.38 13.57
N ILE A 238 2.39 -12.41 12.86
CA ILE A 238 3.29 -12.58 11.72
C ILE A 238 4.66 -12.02 12.11
N THR A 239 5.70 -12.81 11.88
CA THR A 239 7.10 -12.38 12.07
C THR A 239 7.63 -11.75 10.79
N VAL A 240 8.20 -10.55 10.88
CA VAL A 240 8.90 -9.90 9.77
C VAL A 240 10.40 -9.85 10.06
N VAL A 241 11.21 -10.42 9.18
CA VAL A 241 12.68 -10.37 9.23
C VAL A 241 13.14 -9.26 8.29
N VAL A 242 13.90 -8.28 8.80
CA VAL A 242 14.21 -7.06 8.03
C VAL A 242 15.30 -7.29 6.97
N GLU A 243 15.36 -6.41 5.97
CA GLU A 243 16.33 -6.49 4.88
C GLU A 243 17.78 -6.63 5.40
N LYS A 244 18.53 -7.59 4.87
CA LYS A 244 19.92 -7.90 5.26
C LYS A 244 20.13 -8.32 6.74
N ALA A 245 19.07 -8.54 7.51
CA ALA A 245 19.19 -9.04 8.89
C ALA A 245 19.92 -10.38 8.93
N THR A 246 20.66 -10.61 10.01
CA THR A 246 21.32 -11.90 10.30
C THR A 246 20.84 -12.38 11.66
N ILE A 247 19.96 -13.39 11.64
CA ILE A 247 19.54 -14.11 12.83
C ILE A 247 20.59 -15.20 13.12
N GLN A 248 20.99 -15.34 14.38
CA GLN A 248 22.04 -16.27 14.80
C GLN A 248 21.51 -17.72 14.89
N ASP A 249 22.39 -18.70 14.77
CA ASP A 249 22.05 -20.11 14.98
C ASP A 249 21.43 -20.35 16.37
N GLY A 250 20.45 -21.25 16.43
CA GLY A 250 19.66 -21.56 17.63
C GLY A 250 18.75 -20.43 18.14
N THR A 251 18.66 -19.27 17.44
CA THR A 251 17.79 -18.16 17.88
C THR A 251 16.34 -18.56 17.83
N VAL A 252 15.53 -17.91 18.65
CA VAL A 252 14.13 -18.18 18.86
C VAL A 252 13.31 -17.02 18.27
N ILE A 253 12.49 -17.25 17.21
CA ILE A 253 11.60 -16.24 16.57
C ILE A 253 10.20 -16.74 16.18
#